data_AF-A0A556V4U6-F1
#
_entry.id   AF-A0A556V4U6-F1
#
_cell.length_a   1.000
_cell.length_b   1.000
_cell.length_c   1.000
_cell.angle_alpha   90.00
_cell.angle_beta   90.00
_cell.angle_gamma   90.00
#
_symmetry.space_group_name_H-M   'P 1'
#
loop_
_entity.id
_entity.type
_entity.pdbx_description
1 polymer ?
#
loop_
_entity_poly.entity_id
_entity_poly.type
_entity_poly.pdbx_seq_one_letter_code
_entity_poly.pdbx_strand_id
1 'polypeptide(L)'
;MDVRLVLVLCVLTGAPGAVSAESASGKSRRCTVFRQFYNSKGFSMSGVPLAQISGEHLRVCPQGYTCCTNEIEANLSKLSRKEFEDQVKESGHTLQVTLNSQYKKFDDYFQQLMNHSETLLYDSLQSNFGVLYSQNARVFQDLYTDLRHYYRGSKLNLEEALNDFWARLLEKLVRGLNGHYSMGEDYLECVAKQAETLRPFGDTVREFKIKVTRTFVAARSFNQGLVVAGEVVRKVSQVCITLAVSGF
;
A
#
# COMPACT_ATOMS: atom_id res chain seq x y z
N MET A 1 6.97 -23.06 -9.48
CA MET A 1 8.06 -23.40 -10.43
C MET A 1 8.89 -22.14 -10.60
N ASP A 2 10.10 -22.20 -10.04
CA ASP A 2 10.92 -21.09 -9.55
C ASP A 2 11.52 -20.14 -10.60
N VAL A 3 11.48 -18.84 -10.27
CA VAL A 3 12.03 -17.69 -11.03
C VAL A 3 13.56 -17.56 -10.90
N ARG A 4 14.24 -18.56 -10.33
CA ARG A 4 15.69 -18.53 -10.07
C ARG A 4 16.58 -19.04 -11.20
N LEU A 5 16.01 -19.44 -12.36
CA LEU A 5 16.77 -20.13 -13.41
C LEU A 5 17.17 -19.27 -14.64
N VAL A 6 16.81 -17.98 -14.68
CA VAL A 6 17.11 -17.12 -15.86
C VAL A 6 18.42 -16.33 -15.72
N LEU A 7 18.97 -16.21 -14.51
CA LEU A 7 20.13 -15.34 -14.25
C LEU A 7 21.51 -16.02 -14.38
N VAL A 8 21.58 -17.31 -14.73
CA VAL A 8 22.85 -18.07 -14.70
C VAL A 8 23.44 -18.40 -16.09
N LEU A 9 22.75 -18.07 -17.20
CA LEU A 9 23.19 -18.47 -18.55
C LEU A 9 24.02 -17.44 -19.34
N CYS A 10 24.31 -16.25 -18.81
CA CYS A 10 25.09 -15.23 -19.53
C CYS A 10 26.60 -15.18 -19.21
N VAL A 11 27.14 -16.11 -18.40
CA VAL A 11 28.54 -16.00 -17.91
C VAL A 11 29.54 -16.96 -18.60
N LEU A 12 29.14 -17.81 -19.56
CA LEU A 12 30.05 -18.85 -20.10
C LEU A 12 30.24 -18.94 -21.63
N THR A 13 30.14 -17.83 -22.36
CA THR A 13 30.64 -17.77 -23.76
C THR A 13 31.56 -16.57 -23.98
N GLY A 14 32.67 -16.55 -23.24
CA GLY A 14 33.83 -15.74 -23.58
C GLY A 14 34.61 -16.36 -24.74
N ALA A 15 34.43 -15.82 -25.94
CA ALA A 15 35.39 -15.96 -27.04
C ALA A 15 35.90 -14.56 -27.41
N PRO A 16 37.23 -14.34 -27.52
CA PRO A 16 37.79 -13.04 -27.88
C PRO A 16 37.65 -12.85 -29.39
N GLY A 17 36.50 -12.33 -29.82
CA GLY A 17 36.30 -11.83 -31.18
C GLY A 17 37.05 -10.52 -31.33
N ALA A 18 38.13 -10.54 -32.13
CA ALA A 18 38.84 -9.35 -32.57
C ALA A 18 37.84 -8.33 -33.13
N VAL A 19 37.70 -7.19 -32.47
CA VAL A 19 36.93 -6.07 -32.98
C VAL A 19 37.78 -5.43 -34.07
N SER A 20 37.51 -5.82 -35.32
CA SER A 20 38.02 -5.10 -36.49
C SER A 20 37.69 -3.62 -36.31
N ALA A 21 38.73 -2.81 -36.28
CA ALA A 21 38.63 -1.38 -36.53
C ALA A 21 38.16 -1.20 -37.98
N GLU A 22 36.84 -1.21 -38.20
CA GLU A 22 36.26 -0.70 -39.43
C GLU A 22 36.46 0.81 -39.44
N SER A 23 37.53 1.21 -40.13
CA SER A 23 37.75 2.54 -40.64
C SER A 23 36.55 2.94 -41.51
N ALA A 24 35.56 3.60 -40.93
CA ALA A 24 34.48 4.26 -41.64
C ALA A 24 35.02 5.53 -42.32
N SER A 25 35.77 5.32 -43.41
CA SER A 25 36.06 6.34 -44.40
C SER A 25 34.75 6.73 -45.10
N GLY A 26 34.35 8.01 -45.00
CA GLY A 26 33.42 8.62 -45.95
C GLY A 26 31.92 8.71 -45.59
N LYS A 27 31.53 8.89 -44.33
CA LYS A 27 30.14 9.26 -43.97
C LYS A 27 30.07 10.72 -43.52
N SER A 28 29.25 11.50 -44.24
CA SER A 28 29.03 12.95 -44.13
C SER A 28 29.31 13.54 -42.73
N ARG A 29 30.36 14.37 -42.63
CA ARG A 29 30.67 15.19 -41.44
C ARG A 29 29.58 16.23 -41.11
N ARG A 30 28.39 16.17 -41.69
CA ARG A 30 27.32 17.18 -41.57
C ARG A 30 26.36 16.83 -40.43
N CYS A 31 25.92 17.86 -39.72
CA CYS A 31 25.01 17.74 -38.58
C CYS A 31 23.52 17.94 -38.94
N THR A 32 23.14 17.74 -40.21
CA THR A 32 21.78 18.04 -40.71
C THR A 32 20.70 17.24 -39.99
N VAL A 33 20.92 15.94 -39.76
CA VAL A 33 19.97 15.07 -39.05
C VAL A 33 19.85 15.48 -37.58
N PHE A 34 20.97 15.76 -36.92
CA PHE A 34 20.97 16.21 -35.52
C PHE A 34 20.23 17.55 -35.36
N ARG A 35 20.40 18.45 -36.33
CA ARG A 35 19.74 19.76 -36.34
C ARG A 35 18.21 19.63 -36.43
N GLN A 36 17.71 18.66 -37.20
CA GLN A 36 16.28 18.33 -37.24
C GLN A 36 15.79 17.74 -35.91
N PHE A 37 16.57 16.83 -35.31
CA PHE A 37 16.24 16.25 -33.99
C PHE A 37 16.16 17.32 -32.90
N TYR A 38 17.17 18.20 -32.79
CA TYR A 38 17.19 19.27 -31.79
C TYR A 38 15.99 20.22 -31.94
N ASN A 39 15.61 20.53 -33.19
CA ASN A 39 14.40 21.29 -33.49
C ASN A 39 13.11 20.55 -33.11
N SER A 40 13.03 19.23 -33.35
CA SER A 40 11.86 18.43 -32.95
C SER A 40 11.68 18.35 -31.43
N LYS A 41 12.75 18.56 -30.66
CA LYS A 41 12.71 18.68 -29.20
C LYS A 41 12.36 20.10 -28.71
N GLY A 42 12.02 21.01 -29.63
CA GLY A 42 11.54 22.37 -29.32
C GLY A 42 12.65 23.39 -29.10
N PHE A 43 13.91 23.08 -29.43
CA PHE A 43 15.02 24.02 -29.33
C PHE A 43 15.31 24.72 -30.66
N SER A 44 15.84 25.93 -30.60
CA SER A 44 16.24 26.68 -31.80
C SER A 44 17.42 25.99 -32.51
N MET A 45 17.38 26.00 -33.84
CA MET A 45 18.49 25.53 -34.67
C MET A 45 19.71 26.49 -34.68
N SER A 46 19.57 27.69 -34.12
CA SER A 46 20.68 28.64 -33.97
C SER A 46 21.71 28.09 -32.98
N GLY A 47 22.97 27.97 -33.39
CA GLY A 47 24.06 27.46 -32.55
C GLY A 47 24.39 25.97 -32.74
N VAL A 48 23.61 25.24 -33.56
CA VAL A 48 23.98 23.88 -33.99
C VAL A 48 25.02 23.98 -35.11
N PRO A 49 26.22 23.36 -34.96
CA PRO A 49 27.23 23.32 -36.00
C PRO A 49 26.70 22.75 -37.32
N LEU A 50 27.18 23.24 -38.47
CA LEU A 50 26.83 22.68 -39.79
C LEU A 50 27.56 21.35 -40.04
N ALA A 51 28.74 21.20 -39.44
CA ALA A 51 29.59 20.02 -39.51
C ALA A 51 30.15 19.65 -38.13
N GLN A 52 30.62 18.42 -37.99
CA GLN A 52 31.18 17.91 -36.74
C GLN A 52 32.37 18.74 -36.27
N ILE A 53 32.38 19.05 -34.97
CA ILE A 53 33.44 19.77 -34.25
C ILE A 53 34.15 18.84 -33.26
N SER A 54 35.33 19.24 -32.77
CA SER A 54 35.97 18.54 -31.65
C SER A 54 35.11 18.64 -30.40
N GLY A 55 34.95 17.54 -29.66
CA GLY A 55 34.10 17.43 -28.47
C GLY A 55 34.84 17.50 -27.13
N GLU A 56 36.05 18.07 -27.10
CA GLU A 56 36.82 18.26 -25.84
C GLU A 56 36.07 19.09 -24.79
N HIS A 57 35.14 19.95 -25.23
CA HIS A 57 34.30 20.76 -24.34
C HIS A 57 33.15 19.99 -23.69
N LEU A 58 32.90 18.73 -24.08
CA LEU A 58 31.80 17.92 -23.57
C LEU A 58 32.11 17.39 -22.16
N ARG A 59 31.10 17.39 -21.30
CA ARG A 59 31.21 16.95 -19.89
C ARG A 59 30.48 15.66 -19.58
N VAL A 60 29.46 15.32 -20.38
CA VAL A 60 28.57 14.17 -20.17
C VAL A 60 28.78 13.15 -21.27
N CYS A 61 28.75 13.60 -22.52
CA CYS A 61 28.99 12.76 -23.68
C CYS A 61 30.49 12.38 -23.80
N PRO A 62 30.81 11.21 -24.35
CA PRO A 62 32.20 10.83 -24.64
C PRO A 62 32.89 11.87 -25.53
N GLN A 63 34.15 12.18 -25.23
CA GLN A 63 34.94 13.13 -26.01
C GLN A 63 35.29 12.53 -27.38
N GLY A 64 34.95 13.25 -28.45
CA GLY A 64 35.13 12.83 -29.84
C GLY A 64 34.53 13.85 -30.81
N TYR A 65 34.51 13.54 -32.12
CA TYR A 65 33.84 14.42 -33.09
C TYR A 65 32.32 14.43 -32.86
N THR A 66 31.74 15.62 -32.66
CA THR A 66 30.36 15.80 -32.20
C THR A 66 29.63 16.90 -32.97
N CYS A 67 28.30 16.86 -32.92
CA CYS A 67 27.41 17.95 -33.34
C CYS A 67 26.88 18.77 -32.14
N CYS A 68 27.29 18.43 -30.92
CA CYS A 68 26.85 19.10 -29.70
C CYS A 68 27.87 20.14 -29.23
N THR A 69 27.42 21.37 -29.01
CA THR A 69 28.15 22.36 -28.21
C THR A 69 27.86 22.13 -26.72
N ASN A 70 28.61 22.79 -25.83
CA ASN A 70 28.36 22.73 -24.38
C ASN A 70 26.93 23.18 -24.03
N GLU A 71 26.42 24.23 -24.68
CA GLU A 71 25.04 24.69 -24.48
C GLU A 71 24.01 23.63 -24.91
N ILE A 72 24.23 22.99 -26.06
CA ILE A 72 23.36 21.91 -26.56
C ILE A 72 23.39 20.71 -25.60
N GLU A 73 24.57 20.32 -25.12
CA GLU A 73 24.73 19.24 -24.13
C GLU A 73 23.99 19.56 -22.83
N ALA A 74 24.10 20.78 -22.32
CA ALA A 74 23.38 21.24 -21.12
C ALA A 74 21.86 21.25 -21.32
N ASN A 75 21.38 21.71 -22.48
CA ASN A 75 19.95 21.74 -22.81
C ASN A 75 19.36 20.33 -22.93
N LEU A 76 20.05 19.42 -23.63
CA LEU A 76 19.64 18.02 -23.75
C LEU A 76 19.69 17.28 -22.41
N SER A 77 20.70 17.54 -21.58
CA SER A 77 20.78 17.00 -20.22
C SER A 77 19.61 17.48 -19.34
N LYS A 78 19.27 18.77 -19.40
CA LYS A 78 18.11 19.32 -18.69
C LYS A 78 16.79 18.72 -19.20
N LEU A 79 16.64 18.55 -20.51
CA LEU A 79 15.45 17.94 -21.12
C LEU A 79 15.31 16.48 -20.69
N SER A 80 16.38 15.68 -20.81
CA SER A 80 16.41 14.27 -20.41
C SER A 80 16.02 14.10 -18.94
N ARG A 81 16.60 14.92 -18.04
CA ARG A 81 16.21 14.93 -16.62
C ARG A 81 14.73 15.22 -16.45
N LYS A 82 14.20 16.23 -17.13
CA LYS A 82 12.78 16.59 -17.04
C LYS A 82 11.88 15.46 -17.54
N GLU A 83 12.16 14.90 -18.72
CA GLU A 83 11.38 13.80 -19.31
C GLU A 83 11.36 12.58 -18.36
N PHE A 84 12.50 12.26 -17.75
CA PHE A 84 12.57 11.19 -16.75
C PHE A 84 11.78 11.50 -15.47
N GLU A 85 11.93 12.72 -14.91
CA GLU A 85 11.17 13.15 -13.73
C GLU A 85 9.66 13.12 -13.99
N ASP A 86 9.22 13.54 -15.17
CA ASP A 86 7.81 13.50 -15.58
C ASP A 86 7.32 12.04 -15.69
N GLN A 87 8.14 11.13 -16.24
CA GLN A 87 7.79 9.71 -16.32
C GLN A 87 7.71 9.02 -14.95
N VAL A 88 8.62 9.35 -14.02
CA VAL A 88 8.59 8.85 -12.64
C VAL A 88 7.35 9.37 -11.91
N LYS A 89 6.99 10.65 -12.09
CA LYS A 89 5.78 11.23 -11.51
C LYS A 89 4.52 10.55 -12.04
N GLU A 90 4.43 10.32 -13.35
CA GLU A 90 3.27 9.67 -13.97
C GLU A 90 3.11 8.22 -13.50
N SER A 91 4.22 7.48 -13.44
CA SER A 91 4.24 6.11 -12.91
C SER A 91 3.83 6.08 -11.44
N GLY A 92 4.34 7.02 -10.64
CA GLY A 92 3.98 7.17 -9.23
C GLY A 92 2.51 7.55 -9.03
N HIS A 93 1.96 8.42 -9.88
CA HIS A 93 0.54 8.79 -9.87
C HIS A 93 -0.35 7.60 -10.20
N THR A 94 -0.02 6.85 -11.26
CA THR A 94 -0.75 5.63 -11.64
C THR A 94 -0.79 4.62 -10.49
N LEU A 95 0.36 4.38 -9.86
CA LEU A 95 0.44 3.48 -8.71
C LEU A 95 -0.37 3.98 -7.50
N GLN A 96 -0.36 5.28 -7.21
CA GLN A 96 -1.20 5.87 -6.15
C GLN A 96 -2.70 5.67 -6.43
N VAL A 97 -3.14 5.87 -7.67
CA VAL A 97 -4.54 5.64 -8.06
C VAL A 97 -4.93 4.18 -7.83
N THR A 98 -4.07 3.24 -8.22
CA THR A 98 -4.31 1.81 -7.97
C THR A 98 -4.37 1.49 -6.48
N LEU A 99 -3.40 1.95 -5.68
CA LEU A 99 -3.38 1.71 -4.23
C LEU A 99 -4.62 2.28 -3.54
N ASN A 100 -5.03 3.50 -3.90
CA ASN A 100 -6.24 4.12 -3.36
C ASN A 100 -7.52 3.37 -3.78
N SER A 101 -7.57 2.85 -5.01
CA SER A 101 -8.69 2.00 -5.43
C SER A 101 -8.78 0.71 -4.62
N GLN A 102 -7.64 0.06 -4.36
CA GLN A 102 -7.57 -1.15 -3.54
C GLN A 102 -7.95 -0.87 -2.08
N TYR A 103 -7.49 0.26 -1.53
CA TYR A 103 -7.90 0.76 -0.21
C TYR A 103 -9.42 0.86 -0.11
N LYS A 104 -10.05 1.61 -1.03
CA LYS A 104 -11.52 1.82 -1.01
C LYS A 104 -12.29 0.50 -1.12
N LYS A 105 -11.91 -0.36 -2.07
CA LYS A 105 -12.57 -1.65 -2.27
C LYS A 105 -12.50 -2.54 -1.04
N PHE A 106 -11.32 -2.62 -0.41
CA PHE A 106 -11.15 -3.42 0.79
C PHE A 106 -11.92 -2.83 1.98
N ASP A 107 -11.87 -1.51 2.12
CA ASP A 107 -12.57 -0.80 3.19
C ASP A 107 -14.10 -0.96 3.10
N ASP A 108 -14.66 -0.78 1.90
CA ASP A 108 -16.08 -0.98 1.63
C ASP A 108 -16.48 -2.44 1.88
N TYR A 109 -15.69 -3.40 1.41
CA TYR A 109 -15.92 -4.83 1.64
C TYR A 109 -15.97 -5.17 3.13
N PHE A 110 -14.97 -4.74 3.90
CA PHE A 110 -14.88 -5.06 5.32
C PHE A 110 -16.01 -4.40 6.13
N GLN A 111 -16.38 -3.17 5.78
CA GLN A 111 -17.53 -2.49 6.40
C GLN A 111 -18.86 -3.20 6.07
N GLN A 112 -19.06 -3.61 4.82
CA GLN A 112 -20.24 -4.40 4.43
C GLN A 112 -20.29 -5.75 5.15
N LEU A 113 -19.15 -6.43 5.29
CA LEU A 113 -19.05 -7.69 6.02
C LEU A 113 -19.46 -7.52 7.49
N MET A 114 -19.00 -6.46 8.15
CA MET A 114 -19.39 -6.16 9.54
C MET A 114 -20.89 -5.88 9.66
N ASN A 115 -21.45 -5.04 8.77
CA ASN A 115 -22.87 -4.71 8.78
C ASN A 115 -23.73 -5.96 8.53
N HIS A 116 -23.34 -6.78 7.57
CA HIS A 116 -24.04 -8.03 7.28
C HIS A 116 -23.98 -9.01 8.45
N SER A 117 -22.82 -9.13 9.11
CA SER A 117 -22.65 -9.95 10.31
C SER A 117 -23.55 -9.46 11.46
N GLU A 118 -23.69 -8.14 11.66
CA GLU A 118 -24.58 -7.58 12.69
C GLU A 118 -26.05 -7.88 12.39
N THR A 119 -26.48 -7.74 11.14
CA THR A 119 -27.86 -8.09 10.72
C THR A 119 -28.14 -9.58 10.92
N LEU A 120 -27.23 -10.46 10.48
CA LEU A 120 -27.39 -11.91 10.66
C LEU A 120 -27.45 -12.31 12.13
N LEU A 121 -26.66 -11.66 12.99
CA LEU A 121 -26.69 -11.87 14.43
C LEU A 121 -28.02 -11.43 15.02
N TYR A 122 -28.51 -10.25 14.64
CA TYR A 122 -29.81 -9.75 15.07
C TYR A 122 -30.92 -10.73 14.68
N ASP A 123 -31.01 -11.11 13.40
CA ASP A 123 -32.07 -12.01 12.90
C ASP A 123 -32.04 -13.37 13.61
N SER A 124 -30.84 -13.94 13.76
CA SER A 124 -30.66 -15.24 14.40
C SER A 124 -31.00 -15.20 15.90
N LEU A 125 -30.54 -14.19 16.63
CA LEU A 125 -30.79 -14.10 18.07
C LEU A 125 -32.21 -13.68 18.38
N GLN A 126 -32.80 -12.78 17.59
CA GLN A 126 -34.20 -12.40 17.72
C GLN A 126 -35.12 -13.61 17.48
N SER A 127 -34.83 -14.44 16.46
CA SER A 127 -35.62 -15.65 16.19
C SER A 127 -35.51 -16.71 17.27
N ASN A 128 -34.33 -16.89 17.88
CA ASN A 128 -34.08 -17.97 18.84
C ASN A 128 -34.39 -17.59 20.30
N PHE A 129 -34.16 -16.33 20.68
CA PHE A 129 -34.24 -15.87 22.07
C PHE A 129 -35.31 -14.80 22.31
N GLY A 130 -35.90 -14.25 21.25
CA GLY A 130 -37.04 -13.33 21.32
C GLY A 130 -36.84 -12.19 22.31
N VAL A 131 -37.69 -12.15 23.34
CA VAL A 131 -37.70 -11.08 24.35
C VAL A 131 -36.40 -11.00 25.15
N LEU A 132 -35.72 -12.13 25.41
CA LEU A 132 -34.46 -12.13 26.15
C LEU A 132 -33.37 -11.40 25.37
N TYR A 133 -33.34 -11.55 24.04
CA TYR A 133 -32.43 -10.80 23.18
C TYR A 133 -32.83 -9.33 23.09
N SER A 134 -34.11 -9.02 22.84
CA SER A 134 -34.54 -7.62 22.64
C SER A 134 -34.27 -6.72 23.85
N GLN A 135 -34.38 -7.26 25.07
CA GLN A 135 -34.03 -6.55 26.31
C GLN A 135 -32.53 -6.26 26.47
N ASN A 136 -31.68 -7.05 25.81
CA ASN A 136 -30.22 -6.99 25.94
C ASN A 136 -29.50 -6.66 24.63
N ALA A 137 -30.24 -6.30 23.58
CA ALA A 137 -29.72 -6.06 22.23
C ALA A 137 -28.60 -5.00 22.20
N ARG A 138 -28.68 -4.03 23.12
CA ARG A 138 -27.66 -2.97 23.27
C ARG A 138 -26.27 -3.52 23.52
N VAL A 139 -26.11 -4.63 24.26
CA VAL A 139 -24.80 -5.25 24.52
C VAL A 139 -24.12 -5.68 23.22
N PHE A 140 -24.90 -6.18 22.25
CA PHE A 140 -24.39 -6.59 20.95
C PHE A 140 -24.12 -5.37 20.03
N GLN A 141 -25.00 -4.37 20.05
CA GLN A 141 -24.82 -3.13 19.27
C GLN A 141 -23.56 -2.36 19.71
N ASP A 142 -23.33 -2.27 21.03
CA ASP A 142 -22.14 -1.63 21.59
C ASP A 142 -20.87 -2.39 21.14
N LEU A 143 -20.87 -3.72 21.16
CA LEU A 143 -19.77 -4.54 20.64
C LEU A 143 -19.45 -4.21 19.17
N TYR A 144 -20.45 -4.20 18.27
CA TYR A 144 -20.20 -3.87 16.87
C TYR A 144 -19.74 -2.42 16.68
N THR A 145 -20.17 -1.51 17.55
CA THR A 145 -19.70 -0.13 17.58
C THR A 145 -18.22 -0.06 17.95
N ASP A 146 -17.79 -0.78 18.99
CA ASP A 146 -16.39 -0.87 19.40
C ASP A 146 -15.52 -1.51 18.33
N LEU A 147 -16.00 -2.56 17.66
CA LEU A 147 -15.32 -3.20 16.54
C LEU A 147 -15.10 -2.23 15.36
N ARG A 148 -16.12 -1.43 15.00
CA ARG A 148 -16.01 -0.39 13.97
C ARG A 148 -15.03 0.70 14.38
N HIS A 149 -15.06 1.14 15.63
CA HIS A 149 -14.11 2.14 16.14
C HIS A 149 -12.67 1.63 16.11
N TYR A 150 -12.45 0.39 16.56
CA TYR A 150 -11.15 -0.24 16.50
C TYR A 150 -10.63 -0.30 15.06
N TYR A 151 -11.46 -0.76 14.11
CA TYR A 151 -11.10 -0.86 12.71
C TYR A 151 -10.74 0.50 12.09
N ARG A 152 -11.51 1.55 12.39
CA ARG A 152 -11.26 2.94 11.92
C ARG A 152 -10.02 3.60 12.49
N GLY A 153 -9.35 2.98 13.46
CA GLY A 153 -8.10 3.47 13.99
C GLY A 153 -8.16 4.06 15.40
N SER A 154 -9.30 3.98 16.10
CA SER A 154 -9.40 4.44 17.49
C SER A 154 -8.37 3.76 18.38
N LYS A 155 -7.92 4.46 19.43
CA LYS A 155 -7.03 3.93 20.49
C LYS A 155 -7.78 3.00 21.47
N LEU A 156 -8.73 2.24 20.96
CA LEU A 156 -9.52 1.30 21.72
C LEU A 156 -8.72 0.01 21.92
N ASN A 157 -8.71 -0.51 23.13
CA ASN A 157 -8.13 -1.82 23.42
C ASN A 157 -9.14 -2.91 23.04
N LEU A 158 -8.89 -3.59 21.92
CA LEU A 158 -9.82 -4.60 21.41
C LEU A 158 -10.02 -5.76 22.39
N GLU A 159 -8.96 -6.18 23.08
CA GLU A 159 -9.08 -7.29 24.02
C GLU A 159 -9.97 -6.93 25.22
N GLU A 160 -9.82 -5.71 25.73
CA GLU A 160 -10.64 -5.18 26.82
C GLU A 160 -12.11 -5.05 26.41
N ALA A 161 -12.40 -4.47 25.25
CA ALA A 161 -13.78 -4.39 24.75
C ALA A 161 -14.44 -5.76 24.56
N LEU A 162 -13.68 -6.76 24.10
CA LEU A 162 -14.19 -8.13 24.01
C LEU A 162 -14.44 -8.75 25.38
N ASN A 163 -13.57 -8.51 26.36
CA ASN A 163 -13.78 -8.96 27.75
C ASN A 163 -15.03 -8.32 28.36
N ASP A 164 -15.17 -7.00 28.21
CA ASP A 164 -16.30 -6.23 28.71
C ASP A 164 -17.62 -6.70 28.10
N PHE A 165 -17.65 -7.00 26.80
CA PHE A 165 -18.80 -7.59 26.13
C PHE A 165 -19.25 -8.89 26.82
N TRP A 166 -18.33 -9.83 27.03
CA TRP A 166 -18.67 -11.13 27.64
C TRP A 166 -19.05 -11.01 29.11
N ALA A 167 -18.42 -10.10 29.86
CA ALA A 167 -18.76 -9.83 31.25
C ALA A 167 -20.19 -9.26 31.37
N ARG A 168 -20.51 -8.24 30.56
CA ARG A 168 -21.85 -7.64 30.50
C ARG A 168 -22.90 -8.64 30.04
N LEU A 169 -22.59 -9.45 29.03
CA LEU A 169 -23.50 -10.48 28.54
C LEU A 169 -23.80 -11.53 29.62
N LEU A 170 -22.78 -11.98 30.34
CA LEU A 170 -22.96 -12.92 31.46
C LEU A 170 -23.87 -12.34 32.54
N GLU A 171 -23.60 -11.11 32.97
CA GLU A 171 -24.41 -10.44 34.00
C GLU A 171 -25.88 -10.34 33.57
N LYS A 172 -26.13 -9.91 32.33
CA LYS A 172 -27.48 -9.78 31.78
C LYS A 172 -28.20 -11.12 31.65
N LEU A 173 -27.52 -12.17 31.22
CA LEU A 173 -28.10 -13.51 31.12
C LEU A 173 -28.42 -14.09 32.50
N VAL A 174 -27.53 -13.93 33.48
CA VAL A 174 -27.76 -14.42 34.85
C VAL A 174 -28.96 -13.72 35.47
N ARG A 175 -29.08 -12.40 35.32
CA ARG A 175 -30.26 -11.63 35.75
C ARG A 175 -31.53 -12.07 35.00
N GLY A 176 -31.46 -12.25 33.69
CA GLY A 176 -32.60 -12.61 32.86
C GLY A 176 -33.15 -14.01 33.14
N LEU A 177 -32.27 -15.00 33.36
CA LEU A 177 -32.66 -16.39 33.62
C LEU A 177 -33.16 -16.60 35.06
N ASN A 178 -32.69 -15.81 36.01
CA ASN A 178 -33.04 -15.94 37.43
C ASN A 178 -33.88 -14.76 37.94
N GLY A 179 -34.75 -14.19 37.10
CA GLY A 179 -35.51 -12.98 37.41
C GLY A 179 -36.41 -13.07 38.66
N HIS A 180 -36.66 -14.27 39.19
CA HIS A 180 -37.36 -14.50 40.46
C HIS A 180 -36.53 -14.20 41.71
N TYR A 181 -35.21 -14.08 41.58
CA TYR A 181 -34.29 -13.79 42.69
C TYR A 181 -33.74 -12.36 42.59
N SER A 182 -33.81 -11.61 43.69
CA SER A 182 -33.12 -10.33 43.81
C SER A 182 -31.62 -10.56 43.98
N MET A 183 -30.87 -10.55 42.86
CA MET A 183 -29.41 -10.62 42.90
C MET A 183 -28.82 -9.22 43.06
N GLY A 184 -28.25 -8.96 44.25
CA GLY A 184 -27.46 -7.76 44.53
C GLY A 184 -26.12 -7.75 43.77
N GLU A 185 -25.41 -6.62 43.81
CA GLU A 185 -24.09 -6.48 43.16
C GLU A 185 -23.07 -7.52 43.67
N ASP A 186 -23.03 -7.76 44.98
CA ASP A 186 -22.09 -8.73 45.59
C ASP A 186 -22.23 -10.14 45.01
N TYR A 187 -23.46 -10.54 44.67
CA TYR A 187 -23.70 -11.85 44.04
C TYR A 187 -23.16 -11.89 42.62
N LEU A 188 -23.32 -10.81 41.86
CA LEU A 188 -22.83 -10.75 40.48
C LEU A 188 -21.32 -10.58 40.40
N GLU A 189 -20.71 -9.91 41.38
CA GLU A 189 -19.26 -9.89 41.54
C GLU A 189 -18.72 -11.30 41.82
N CYS A 190 -19.42 -12.07 42.67
CA CYS A 190 -19.10 -13.48 42.91
C CYS A 190 -19.23 -14.32 41.62
N VAL A 191 -20.32 -14.14 40.86
CA VAL A 191 -20.50 -14.80 39.55
C VAL A 191 -19.39 -14.44 38.58
N ALA A 192 -19.00 -13.17 38.51
CA ALA A 192 -17.90 -12.71 37.66
C ALA A 192 -16.57 -13.38 38.05
N LYS A 193 -16.25 -13.45 39.36
CA LYS A 193 -15.06 -14.16 39.86
C LYS A 193 -15.06 -15.64 39.51
N GLN A 194 -16.23 -16.26 39.50
CA GLN A 194 -16.38 -17.68 39.22
C GLN A 194 -16.47 -18.01 37.71
N ALA A 195 -16.65 -16.99 36.85
CA ALA A 195 -16.85 -17.16 35.41
C ALA A 195 -15.68 -17.84 34.70
N GLU A 196 -14.43 -17.57 35.12
CA GLU A 196 -13.24 -18.21 34.53
C GLU A 196 -13.19 -19.71 34.82
N THR A 197 -13.59 -20.11 36.03
CA THR A 197 -13.59 -21.51 36.47
C THR A 197 -14.76 -22.28 35.87
N LEU A 198 -15.97 -21.72 35.89
CA LEU A 198 -17.18 -22.40 35.42
C LEU A 198 -17.35 -22.38 33.91
N ARG A 199 -16.72 -21.43 33.21
CA ARG A 199 -16.83 -21.25 31.75
C ARG A 199 -18.28 -21.37 31.27
N PRO A 200 -19.18 -20.45 31.67
CA PRO A 200 -20.61 -20.54 31.35
C PRO A 200 -20.92 -20.59 29.84
N PHE A 201 -20.01 -20.09 29.00
CA PHE A 201 -20.10 -20.13 27.54
C PHE A 201 -19.16 -21.18 26.90
N GLY A 202 -18.54 -22.03 27.70
CA GLY A 202 -17.52 -22.99 27.27
C GLY A 202 -16.32 -22.30 26.61
N ASP A 203 -15.74 -22.96 25.61
CA ASP A 203 -14.59 -22.43 24.86
C ASP A 203 -14.96 -21.36 23.82
N THR A 204 -16.26 -21.10 23.62
CA THR A 204 -16.79 -20.12 22.66
C THR A 204 -16.19 -18.72 22.87
N VAL A 205 -16.09 -18.26 24.13
CA VAL A 205 -15.51 -16.96 24.49
C VAL A 205 -14.07 -16.84 24.00
N ARG A 206 -13.26 -17.87 24.27
CA ARG A 206 -11.84 -17.91 23.92
C ARG A 206 -11.67 -17.96 22.40
N GLU A 207 -12.39 -18.84 21.73
CA GLU A 207 -12.32 -18.94 20.26
C GLU A 207 -12.76 -17.65 19.58
N PHE A 208 -13.86 -17.07 20.05
CA PHE A 208 -14.36 -15.80 19.56
C PHE A 208 -13.31 -14.70 19.71
N LYS A 209 -12.74 -14.53 20.90
CA LYS A 209 -11.67 -13.55 21.14
C LYS A 209 -10.51 -13.74 20.16
N ILE A 210 -9.98 -14.95 20.03
CA ILE A 210 -8.83 -15.23 19.15
C ILE A 210 -9.17 -14.90 17.68
N LYS A 211 -10.32 -15.37 17.18
CA LYS A 211 -10.74 -15.19 15.79
C LYS A 211 -10.99 -13.72 15.48
N VAL A 212 -11.71 -13.01 16.35
CA VAL A 212 -12.02 -11.58 16.18
C VAL A 212 -10.76 -10.75 16.26
N THR A 213 -9.92 -10.93 17.28
CA THR A 213 -8.67 -10.17 17.40
C THR A 213 -7.78 -10.35 16.18
N ARG A 214 -7.54 -11.59 15.74
CA ARG A 214 -6.69 -11.85 14.57
C ARG A 214 -7.25 -11.21 13.30
N THR A 215 -8.55 -11.36 13.05
CA THR A 215 -9.20 -10.80 11.85
C THR A 215 -9.15 -9.28 11.84
N PHE A 216 -9.50 -8.62 12.95
CA PHE A 216 -9.54 -7.17 13.02
C PHE A 216 -8.16 -6.54 12.98
N VAL A 217 -7.17 -7.14 13.65
CA VAL A 217 -5.77 -6.69 13.55
C VAL A 217 -5.29 -6.82 12.10
N ALA A 218 -5.50 -7.97 11.46
CA ALA A 218 -5.06 -8.20 10.09
C ALA A 218 -5.74 -7.23 9.10
N ALA A 219 -7.06 -7.06 9.19
CA ALA A 219 -7.81 -6.16 8.31
C ALA A 219 -7.38 -4.70 8.49
N ARG A 220 -7.24 -4.24 9.74
CA ARG A 220 -6.76 -2.88 10.05
C ARG A 220 -5.34 -2.67 9.53
N SER A 221 -4.41 -3.59 9.81
CA SER A 221 -3.02 -3.49 9.36
C SER A 221 -2.90 -3.51 7.83
N PHE A 222 -3.67 -4.36 7.15
CA PHE A 222 -3.70 -4.40 5.70
C PHE A 222 -4.17 -3.07 5.11
N ASN A 223 -5.28 -2.54 5.63
CA ASN A 223 -5.84 -1.28 5.17
C ASN A 223 -4.89 -0.09 5.42
N GLN A 224 -4.33 0.00 6.63
CA GLN A 224 -3.29 0.98 6.96
C GLN A 224 -2.04 0.85 6.08
N GLY A 225 -1.65 -0.38 5.75
CA GLY A 225 -0.53 -0.66 4.84
C GLY A 225 -0.74 -0.07 3.45
N LEU A 226 -1.96 -0.15 2.90
CA LEU A 226 -2.30 0.46 1.61
C LEU A 226 -2.20 1.99 1.65
N VAL A 227 -2.66 2.62 2.74
CA VAL A 227 -2.55 4.08 2.92
C VAL A 227 -1.08 4.50 2.99
N VAL A 228 -0.28 3.84 3.84
CA VAL A 228 1.14 4.16 4.00
C VAL A 228 1.90 3.92 2.69
N ALA A 229 1.60 2.84 1.96
CA ALA A 229 2.19 2.59 0.65
C ALA A 229 1.91 3.74 -0.33
N GLY A 230 0.67 4.24 -0.37
CA GLY A 230 0.29 5.39 -1.18
C GLY A 230 1.08 6.65 -0.81
N GLU A 231 1.26 6.92 0.48
CA GLU A 231 2.05 8.05 0.96
C GLU A 231 3.54 7.93 0.60
N VAL A 232 4.11 6.73 0.71
CA VAL A 232 5.51 6.47 0.35
C VAL A 232 5.71 6.72 -1.15
N VAL A 233 4.84 6.18 -2.00
CA VAL A 233 4.92 6.40 -3.45
C VAL A 233 4.84 7.89 -3.77
N ARG A 234 3.93 8.64 -3.11
CA ARG A 234 3.81 10.09 -3.28
C ARG A 234 5.07 10.84 -2.88
N LYS A 235 5.72 10.45 -1.79
CA LYS A 235 6.96 11.10 -1.33
C LYS A 235 8.13 10.78 -2.26
N VAL A 236 8.27 9.52 -2.68
CA VAL A 236 9.36 9.07 -3.55
C VAL A 236 9.24 9.68 -4.94
N SER A 237 8.03 9.82 -5.49
CA SER A 237 7.82 10.44 -6.80
C SER A 237 8.10 11.94 -6.85
N GLN A 238 8.37 12.57 -5.70
CA GLN A 238 8.71 14.01 -5.58
C GLN A 238 10.21 14.25 -5.40
N VAL A 239 11.04 13.20 -5.31
CA VAL A 239 12.49 13.34 -5.12
C VAL A 239 13.14 13.83 -6.42
N CYS A 240 13.79 14.99 -6.36
CA CYS A 240 14.56 15.54 -7.48
C CYS A 240 15.82 14.72 -7.77
N ILE A 241 16.13 14.52 -9.04
CA ILE A 241 17.28 13.73 -9.45
C ILE A 241 18.46 14.66 -9.70
N THR A 242 19.43 14.63 -8.79
CA THR A 242 20.57 15.53 -8.80
C THR A 242 21.81 14.99 -9.52
N LEU A 243 21.93 13.68 -9.76
CA LEU A 243 23.20 13.07 -10.22
C LEU A 243 23.11 11.97 -11.30
N ALA A 244 21.94 11.62 -11.84
CA ALA A 244 21.79 10.44 -12.71
C ALA A 244 21.76 10.71 -14.23
N VAL A 245 22.28 11.84 -14.72
CA VAL A 245 22.24 12.15 -16.18
C VAL A 245 23.49 11.63 -16.92
N SER A 246 24.51 11.14 -16.20
CA SER A 246 25.77 10.69 -16.79
C SER A 246 25.82 9.18 -17.10
N GLY A 247 24.79 8.41 -16.76
CA GLY A 247 24.81 6.94 -16.76
C GLY A 247 23.66 6.25 -17.49
N PHE A 248 22.81 7.01 -18.20
CA PHE A 248 21.75 6.48 -19.07
C PHE A 248 22.01 6.83 -20.52
#